data_AF-A0A2W5K078-F1
#
_entry.id   AF-A0A2W5K078-F1
#
_cell.length_a   1.000
_cell.length_b   1.000
_cell.length_c   1.000
_cell.angle_alpha   90.00
_cell.angle_beta   90.00
_cell.angle_gamma   90.00
#
_symmetry.space_group_name_H-M   'P 1'
#
loop_
_entity.id
_entity.type
_entity.pdbx_description
1 polymer ?
#
loop_
_entity_poly.entity_id
_entity_poly.type
_entity_poly.pdbx_seq_one_letter_code
_entity_poly.pdbx_strand_id
1 'polypeptide(L)'
;MVRRTKSSGGSAGALQGALLAKDAGRRDALKRLSKSSAAKPRPRNDLLPRLRLVERDPASLSTPTRNVRKSDPAHVREVANSITALGFTIPVLIDDAGAIVDGAIRVAAAKELGLSSIPCVVADHLTLSERKLLRLAVNRLQEKGGWDLHELRLEVEELILDEAPIEVSGFESFEIDAILTDLSLGAVEEGPLAPAADARSVARLGDVFVLGPHRVICGDARDKATLSRLMAGDRARFIFTDQPYNVRIAGHVTSGDHREFSMASGEMTDTQFREFNKGWIEASVEHLCEGGVLGTFIDWRGLGSVTAAAEDVGVSQLNLIVWAKTNAGMGSLYRSQHELLPLFKKGVAPHKNNIDLGRKGRWRSNLWTFPGASTVGSDAQRGLQHHPTVKPVAMLEEALRDLTDRGEIVLDPFLGSGSTLIAAEKTGRICLGIEIDPLYVDVILRRFASVIGRQAVLEETGEAFSAVEERRACETIEGREPLNAPALADKT
;
A
#
# COMPACT_ATOMS: atom_id res chain seq x y z
N MET A 1 -27.57 -67.09 42.74
CA MET A 1 -26.44 -66.43 43.43
C MET A 1 -25.98 -65.23 42.61
N VAL A 2 -26.51 -64.04 42.86
CA VAL A 2 -25.97 -62.78 42.32
C VAL A 2 -26.12 -61.73 43.43
N ARG A 3 -24.98 -61.30 44.00
CA ARG A 3 -24.90 -60.29 45.06
C ARG A 3 -24.94 -58.89 44.43
N ARG A 4 -25.82 -58.02 44.94
CA ARG A 4 -25.79 -56.56 44.72
C ARG A 4 -24.70 -55.94 45.60
N THR A 5 -23.80 -55.17 45.00
CA THR A 5 -22.92 -54.22 45.70
C THR A 5 -23.45 -52.80 45.50
N LYS A 6 -23.69 -52.08 46.62
CA LYS A 6 -23.95 -50.63 46.64
C LYS A 6 -22.59 -49.91 46.54
N SER A 7 -22.47 -48.90 45.67
CA SER A 7 -21.38 -47.92 45.75
C SER A 7 -21.97 -46.55 46.13
N SER A 8 -21.25 -45.88 47.04
CA SER A 8 -21.57 -44.63 47.68
C SER A 8 -21.19 -43.42 46.82
N GLY A 9 -22.18 -42.75 46.22
CA GLY A 9 -22.05 -41.42 45.62
C GLY A 9 -22.65 -40.35 46.53
N GLY A 10 -21.85 -39.71 47.38
CA GLY A 10 -22.37 -38.75 48.38
C GLY A 10 -21.52 -37.49 48.65
N SER A 11 -20.35 -37.33 48.04
CA SER A 11 -19.42 -36.23 48.40
C SER A 11 -19.27 -35.13 47.32
N ALA A 12 -19.34 -35.49 46.03
CA ALA A 12 -19.11 -34.52 44.95
C ALA A 12 -20.27 -33.52 44.72
N GLY A 13 -21.52 -33.93 44.96
CA GLY A 13 -22.69 -33.07 44.76
C GLY A 13 -22.82 -31.95 45.81
N ALA A 14 -22.34 -32.17 47.03
CA ALA A 14 -22.41 -31.20 48.11
C ALA A 14 -21.42 -30.03 47.93
N LEU A 15 -20.23 -30.31 47.40
CA LEU A 15 -19.20 -29.30 47.14
C LEU A 15 -19.59 -28.38 45.97
N GLN A 16 -20.17 -28.96 44.91
CA GLN A 16 -20.63 -28.21 43.74
C GLN A 16 -21.88 -27.38 44.05
N GLY A 17 -22.80 -27.89 44.87
CA GLY A 17 -23.92 -27.13 45.42
C GLY A 17 -23.46 -25.96 46.31
N ALA A 18 -22.42 -26.15 47.13
CA ALA A 18 -21.87 -25.10 47.99
C ALA A 18 -21.12 -24.01 47.19
N LEU A 19 -20.43 -24.37 46.10
CA LEU A 19 -19.77 -23.43 45.18
C LEU A 19 -20.80 -22.60 44.39
N LEU A 20 -21.87 -23.21 43.89
CA LEU A 20 -22.95 -22.52 43.18
C LEU A 20 -23.78 -21.61 44.10
N ALA A 21 -23.99 -22.00 45.37
CA ALA A 21 -24.67 -21.17 46.37
C ALA A 21 -23.84 -19.93 46.77
N LYS A 22 -22.50 -20.07 46.88
CA LYS A 22 -21.57 -18.94 47.09
C LYS A 22 -21.60 -17.94 45.92
N ASP A 23 -21.71 -18.44 44.70
CA ASP A 23 -21.75 -17.64 43.49
C ASP A 23 -23.07 -16.90 43.29
N ALA A 24 -24.19 -17.53 43.64
CA ALA A 24 -25.51 -16.89 43.63
C ALA A 24 -25.61 -15.76 44.66
N GLY A 25 -25.15 -16.01 45.90
CA GLY A 25 -25.11 -14.99 46.95
C GLY A 25 -24.20 -13.81 46.60
N ARG A 26 -23.07 -14.06 45.92
CA ARG A 26 -22.16 -13.03 45.40
C ARG A 26 -22.78 -12.23 44.25
N ARG A 27 -23.51 -12.87 43.34
CA ARG A 27 -24.26 -12.18 42.26
C ARG A 27 -25.39 -11.33 42.80
N ASP A 28 -26.13 -11.80 43.79
CA ASP A 28 -27.19 -11.01 44.42
C ASP A 28 -26.64 -9.86 45.26
N ALA A 29 -25.50 -10.07 45.96
CA ALA A 29 -24.77 -8.98 46.61
C ALA A 29 -24.28 -7.94 45.59
N LEU A 30 -23.73 -8.37 44.45
CA LEU A 30 -23.31 -7.49 43.34
C LEU A 30 -24.50 -6.76 42.70
N LYS A 31 -25.66 -7.39 42.56
CA LYS A 31 -26.91 -6.76 42.08
C LYS A 31 -27.48 -5.75 43.08
N ARG A 32 -27.38 -6.02 44.39
CA ARG A 32 -27.76 -5.05 45.44
C ARG A 32 -26.79 -3.86 45.49
N LEU A 33 -25.49 -4.12 45.31
CA LEU A 33 -24.45 -3.10 45.18
C LEU A 33 -24.61 -2.26 43.89
N SER A 34 -25.01 -2.87 42.76
CA SER A 34 -25.24 -2.12 41.51
C SER A 34 -26.50 -1.24 41.58
N LYS A 35 -27.55 -1.68 42.28
CA LYS A 35 -28.72 -0.84 42.59
C LYS A 35 -28.39 0.32 43.54
N SER A 36 -27.42 0.15 44.45
CA SER A 36 -26.89 1.21 45.32
C SER A 36 -25.93 2.18 44.61
N SER A 37 -25.42 1.83 43.43
CA SER A 37 -24.39 2.59 42.69
C SER A 37 -24.97 3.71 41.80
N ALA A 38 -26.28 3.90 41.77
CA ALA A 38 -26.93 4.98 41.01
C ALA A 38 -26.85 6.36 41.69
N ALA A 39 -25.95 6.55 42.66
CA ALA A 39 -25.66 7.86 43.21
C ALA A 39 -24.90 8.68 42.16
N LYS A 40 -25.45 9.84 41.76
CA LYS A 40 -24.71 10.80 40.93
C LYS A 40 -23.39 11.14 41.63
N PRO A 41 -22.24 11.14 40.93
CA PRO A 41 -20.98 11.53 41.53
C PRO A 41 -21.14 12.94 42.10
N ARG A 42 -20.79 13.12 43.39
CA ARG A 42 -20.77 14.45 43.98
C ARG A 42 -19.61 15.23 43.33
N PRO A 43 -19.84 16.43 42.79
CA PRO A 43 -18.76 17.23 42.26
C PRO A 43 -17.73 17.51 43.38
N ARG A 44 -16.44 17.43 43.04
CA ARG A 44 -15.38 17.84 43.97
C ARG A 44 -15.49 19.34 44.22
N ASN A 45 -15.15 19.75 45.45
CA ASN A 45 -15.15 21.17 45.83
C ASN A 45 -13.85 21.88 45.38
N ASP A 46 -12.83 21.12 44.97
CA ASP A 46 -11.51 21.57 44.51
C ASP A 46 -11.27 21.13 43.05
N LEU A 47 -11.77 21.89 42.09
CA LEU A 47 -11.61 21.58 40.65
C LEU A 47 -10.19 21.81 40.13
N LEU A 48 -9.37 22.55 40.87
CA LEU A 48 -7.98 22.90 40.52
C LEU A 48 -7.04 22.51 41.67
N PRO A 49 -6.85 21.20 41.94
CA PRO A 49 -5.89 20.77 42.96
C PRO A 49 -4.47 21.19 42.56
N ARG A 50 -3.62 21.49 43.54
CA ARG A 50 -2.21 21.83 43.27
C ARG A 50 -1.46 20.58 42.83
N LEU A 51 -1.07 20.53 41.57
CA LEU A 51 -0.22 19.48 41.01
C LEU A 51 1.25 19.88 41.10
N ARG A 52 2.13 18.94 41.45
CA ARG A 52 3.58 19.16 41.51
C ARG A 52 4.29 18.35 40.43
N LEU A 53 5.04 19.04 39.57
CA LEU A 53 5.96 18.41 38.63
C LEU A 53 7.26 18.06 39.37
N VAL A 54 7.69 16.82 39.26
CA VAL A 54 8.92 16.28 39.88
C VAL A 54 9.61 15.35 38.91
N GLU A 55 10.93 15.32 38.97
CA GLU A 55 11.75 14.39 38.20
C GLU A 55 11.91 13.07 38.98
N ARG A 56 11.73 11.93 38.31
CA ARG A 56 11.87 10.59 38.92
C ARG A 56 12.62 9.65 37.99
N ASP A 57 13.44 8.79 38.58
CA ASP A 57 14.01 7.65 37.88
C ASP A 57 12.90 6.64 37.51
N PRO A 58 12.72 6.30 36.22
CA PRO A 58 11.75 5.29 35.79
C PRO A 58 11.86 3.95 36.55
N ALA A 59 13.07 3.53 36.91
CA ALA A 59 13.33 2.29 37.65
C ALA A 59 12.76 2.33 39.08
N SER A 60 12.64 3.52 39.67
CA SER A 60 12.09 3.73 41.01
C SER A 60 10.55 3.69 41.06
N LEU A 61 9.87 3.79 39.91
CA LEU A 61 8.41 3.84 39.83
C LEU A 61 7.79 2.44 39.89
N SER A 62 6.73 2.31 40.68
CA SER A 62 6.04 1.04 40.88
C SER A 62 4.80 0.90 40.00
N THR A 63 4.65 -0.26 39.35
CA THR A 63 3.43 -0.60 38.63
C THR A 63 2.34 -1.05 39.60
N PRO A 64 1.07 -0.66 39.38
CA PRO A 64 0.00 -1.05 40.27
C PRO A 64 -0.23 -2.56 40.32
N THR A 65 -0.60 -3.08 41.49
CA THR A 65 -0.88 -4.52 41.71
C THR A 65 -1.92 -5.11 40.77
N ARG A 66 -2.88 -4.29 40.32
CA ARG A 66 -3.87 -4.67 39.30
C ARG A 66 -3.68 -3.78 38.09
N ASN A 67 -2.90 -4.27 37.13
CA ASN A 67 -2.79 -3.65 35.83
C ASN A 67 -3.93 -4.19 34.93
N VAL A 68 -4.88 -3.32 34.63
CA VAL A 68 -6.11 -3.66 33.87
C VAL A 68 -5.93 -3.52 32.36
N ARG A 69 -4.83 -2.92 31.90
CA ARG A 69 -4.47 -2.79 30.49
C ARG A 69 -3.24 -3.67 30.24
N LYS A 70 -3.26 -4.46 29.17
CA LYS A 70 -2.09 -5.23 28.75
C LYS A 70 -1.08 -4.28 28.09
N SER A 71 0.20 -4.45 28.42
CA SER A 71 1.30 -3.77 27.74
C SER A 71 1.76 -4.66 26.59
N ASP A 72 1.71 -4.15 25.36
CA ASP A 72 2.23 -4.83 24.17
C ASP A 72 3.64 -4.30 23.88
N PRO A 73 4.66 -5.17 23.75
CA PRO A 73 6.01 -4.75 23.35
C PRO A 73 6.09 -3.98 22.03
N ALA A 74 5.14 -4.16 21.10
CA ALA A 74 5.08 -3.33 19.89
C ALA A 74 4.73 -1.87 20.23
N HIS A 75 3.67 -1.68 21.00
CA HIS A 75 3.22 -0.36 21.43
C HIS A 75 4.25 0.35 22.35
N VAL A 76 5.01 -0.39 23.16
CA VAL A 76 6.12 0.21 23.94
C VAL A 76 7.18 0.82 23.00
N ARG A 77 7.53 0.10 21.92
CA ARG A 77 8.49 0.58 20.91
C ARG A 77 7.98 1.79 20.14
N GLU A 78 6.70 1.82 19.77
CA GLU A 78 6.07 3.00 19.15
C GLU A 78 6.18 4.23 20.05
N VAL A 79 5.87 4.09 21.34
CA VAL A 79 6.01 5.18 22.32
C VAL A 79 7.48 5.58 22.50
N ALA A 80 8.42 4.63 22.47
CA ALA A 80 9.85 4.92 22.54
C ALA A 80 10.35 5.71 21.32
N ASN A 81 9.89 5.34 20.12
CA ASN A 81 10.18 6.08 18.89
C ASN A 81 9.62 7.51 18.96
N SER A 82 8.40 7.66 19.47
CA SER A 82 7.80 8.98 19.69
C SER A 82 8.57 9.85 20.68
N ILE A 83 9.01 9.27 21.81
CA ILE A 83 9.87 9.99 22.77
C ILE A 83 11.21 10.36 22.12
N THR A 84 11.77 9.52 21.27
CA THR A 84 13.04 9.80 20.58
C THR A 84 12.92 10.95 19.59
N ALA A 85 11.81 11.02 18.85
CA ALA A 85 11.58 12.05 17.83
C ALA A 85 11.07 13.38 18.42
N LEU A 86 10.16 13.33 19.41
CA LEU A 86 9.43 14.50 19.92
C LEU A 86 9.82 14.89 21.35
N GLY A 87 10.61 14.06 22.02
CA GLY A 87 10.93 14.21 23.44
C GLY A 87 9.85 13.67 24.38
N PHE A 88 10.15 13.67 25.68
CA PHE A 88 9.21 13.22 26.71
C PHE A 88 8.22 14.35 27.06
N THR A 89 7.22 14.56 26.21
CA THR A 89 6.33 15.74 26.26
C THR A 89 5.17 15.61 27.27
N ILE A 90 4.73 14.40 27.59
CA ILE A 90 3.60 14.15 28.51
C ILE A 90 4.11 13.50 29.81
N PRO A 91 4.09 14.22 30.95
CA PRO A 91 4.50 13.68 32.23
C PRO A 91 3.72 12.42 32.65
N VAL A 92 4.35 11.60 33.49
CA VAL A 92 3.71 10.42 34.11
C VAL A 92 2.95 10.85 35.35
N LEU A 93 1.68 10.45 35.49
CA LEU A 93 0.92 10.74 36.70
C LEU A 93 1.22 9.67 37.75
N ILE A 94 1.72 10.09 38.91
CA ILE A 94 2.08 9.20 40.03
C ILE A 94 1.38 9.62 41.30
N ASP A 95 1.33 8.72 42.27
CA ASP A 95 1.00 9.08 43.64
C ASP A 95 2.22 9.46 44.48
N ASP A 96 1.98 9.78 45.75
CA ASP A 96 2.98 10.18 46.72
C ASP A 96 4.04 9.11 47.00
N ALA A 97 3.70 7.84 46.81
CA ALA A 97 4.60 6.70 46.96
C ALA A 97 5.33 6.32 45.65
N GLY A 98 5.10 7.04 44.55
CA GLY A 98 5.69 6.72 43.24
C GLY A 98 5.00 5.56 42.52
N ALA A 99 3.75 5.23 42.90
CA ALA A 99 2.94 4.28 42.14
C ALA A 99 2.29 4.96 40.94
N ILE A 100 2.37 4.31 39.78
CA ILE A 100 1.88 4.88 38.52
C ILE A 100 0.35 4.92 38.51
N VAL A 101 -0.21 6.11 38.27
CA VAL A 101 -1.64 6.34 38.08
C VAL A 101 -1.97 6.34 36.58
N ASP A 102 -1.20 7.07 35.78
CA ASP A 102 -1.26 7.13 34.31
C ASP A 102 0.16 7.18 33.69
N GLY A 103 0.31 6.69 32.46
CA GLY A 103 1.58 6.75 31.73
C GLY A 103 2.48 5.52 31.89
N ALA A 104 1.92 4.36 32.29
CA ALA A 104 2.69 3.13 32.48
C ALA A 104 3.47 2.71 31.23
N ILE A 105 2.92 2.94 30.03
CA ILE A 105 3.61 2.64 28.77
C ILE A 105 4.78 3.61 28.51
N ARG A 106 4.64 4.89 28.87
CA ARG A 106 5.72 5.88 28.79
C ARG A 106 6.87 5.53 29.74
N VAL A 107 6.56 5.01 30.93
CA VAL A 107 7.57 4.48 31.86
C VAL A 107 8.28 3.26 31.28
N ALA A 108 7.55 2.34 30.64
CA ALA A 108 8.16 1.19 29.97
C ALA A 108 9.09 1.61 28.82
N ALA A 109 8.64 2.55 27.97
CA ALA A 109 9.43 3.11 26.88
C ALA A 109 10.67 3.86 27.40
N ALA A 110 10.53 4.67 28.47
CA ALA A 110 11.67 5.35 29.10
C ALA A 110 12.73 4.37 29.63
N LYS A 111 12.30 3.23 30.19
CA LYS A 111 13.21 2.16 30.63
C LYS A 111 13.93 1.53 29.44
N GLU A 112 13.23 1.30 28.33
CA GLU A 112 13.82 0.75 27.10
C GLU A 112 14.85 1.71 26.49
N LEU A 113 14.59 3.02 26.55
CA LEU A 113 15.50 4.08 26.12
C LEU A 113 16.65 4.35 27.11
N GLY A 114 16.67 3.72 28.28
CA GLY A 114 17.72 3.91 29.28
C GLY A 114 17.71 5.29 29.97
N LEU A 115 16.57 5.97 30.02
CA LEU A 115 16.46 7.29 30.66
C LEU A 115 16.59 7.17 32.19
N SER A 116 17.41 8.04 32.79
CA SER A 116 17.65 8.09 34.24
C SER A 116 16.72 9.04 34.98
N SER A 117 15.98 9.89 34.26
CA SER A 117 15.01 10.83 34.81
C SER A 117 13.88 11.06 33.82
N ILE A 118 12.65 11.07 34.31
CA ILE A 118 11.46 11.46 33.54
C ILE A 118 10.57 12.42 34.36
N PRO A 119 9.85 13.33 33.67
CA PRO A 119 8.91 14.23 34.32
C PRO A 119 7.70 13.46 34.83
N CYS A 120 7.35 13.68 36.10
CA CYS A 120 6.20 13.08 36.76
C CYS A 120 5.36 14.15 37.47
N VAL A 121 4.04 14.00 37.42
CA VAL A 121 3.10 14.82 38.18
C VAL A 121 2.59 14.03 39.38
N VAL A 122 2.74 14.58 40.59
CA VAL A 122 2.26 13.94 41.83
C VAL A 122 0.80 14.34 42.10
N ALA A 123 -0.07 13.34 42.19
CA ALA A 123 -1.49 13.49 42.54
C ALA A 123 -1.79 12.97 43.95
N ASP A 124 -1.20 13.61 44.96
CA ASP A 124 -1.33 13.27 46.38
C ASP A 124 -2.73 13.57 46.97
N HIS A 125 -3.45 14.53 46.38
CA HIS A 125 -4.83 14.89 46.73
C HIS A 125 -5.91 13.82 46.47
N LEU A 126 -5.57 12.74 45.75
CA LEU A 126 -6.50 11.66 45.41
C LEU A 126 -6.47 10.57 46.47
N THR A 127 -7.66 10.15 46.92
CA THR A 127 -7.82 8.94 47.73
C THR A 127 -7.50 7.67 46.92
N LEU A 128 -7.24 6.55 47.60
CA LEU A 128 -6.96 5.26 46.95
C LEU A 128 -8.05 4.85 45.92
N SER A 129 -9.32 5.11 46.24
CA SER A 129 -10.45 4.79 45.36
C SER A 129 -10.51 5.72 44.15
N GLU A 130 -10.25 7.02 44.35
CA GLU A 130 -10.18 7.99 43.25
C GLU A 130 -8.99 7.71 42.33
N ARG A 131 -7.83 7.30 42.86
CA ARG A 131 -6.68 6.87 42.04
C ARG A 131 -7.03 5.68 41.13
N LYS A 132 -7.76 4.69 41.69
CA LYS A 132 -8.24 3.53 40.91
C LYS A 132 -9.26 3.93 39.85
N LEU A 133 -10.19 4.82 40.20
CA LEU A 133 -11.19 5.34 39.28
C LEU A 133 -10.52 6.15 38.16
N LEU A 134 -9.59 7.03 38.50
CA LEU A 134 -8.85 7.85 37.55
C LEU A 134 -8.06 6.99 36.58
N ARG A 135 -7.38 5.94 37.07
CA ARG A 135 -6.69 4.97 36.22
C ARG A 135 -7.61 4.32 35.18
N LEU A 136 -8.86 4.01 35.55
CA LEU A 136 -9.85 3.52 34.59
C LEU A 136 -10.33 4.63 33.64
N ALA A 137 -10.58 5.82 34.16
CA ALA A 137 -11.11 6.95 33.42
C ALA A 137 -10.14 7.43 32.33
N VAL A 138 -8.87 7.67 32.64
CA VAL A 138 -7.88 8.16 31.66
C VAL A 138 -7.71 7.20 30.49
N ASN A 139 -7.72 5.89 30.75
CA ASN A 139 -7.61 4.88 29.70
C ASN A 139 -8.91 4.76 28.88
N ARG A 140 -10.08 4.75 29.52
CA ARG A 140 -11.36 4.54 28.82
C ARG A 140 -11.90 5.80 28.13
N LEU A 141 -11.60 6.99 28.64
CA LEU A 141 -12.09 8.24 28.04
C LEU A 141 -11.37 8.56 26.73
N GLN A 142 -10.09 8.20 26.61
CA GLN A 142 -9.34 8.32 25.36
C GLN A 142 -9.93 7.46 24.23
N GLU A 143 -10.55 6.31 24.56
CA GLU A 143 -11.18 5.42 23.58
C GLU A 143 -12.56 5.89 23.08
N LYS A 144 -13.13 6.96 23.66
CA LYS A 144 -14.49 7.42 23.32
C LYS A 144 -14.53 8.55 22.29
N GLY A 145 -13.39 9.16 21.97
CA GLY A 145 -13.29 10.16 20.92
C GLY A 145 -13.24 9.50 19.54
N GLY A 146 -13.90 10.12 18.57
CA GLY A 146 -13.68 9.83 17.15
C GLY A 146 -12.84 10.94 16.53
N TRP A 147 -12.14 10.62 15.45
CA TRP A 147 -11.46 11.62 14.64
C TRP A 147 -12.44 12.37 13.76
N ASP A 148 -12.23 13.68 13.58
CA ASP A 148 -12.77 14.37 12.42
C ASP A 148 -11.84 14.05 11.23
N LEU A 149 -12.33 13.21 10.31
CA LEU A 149 -11.50 12.71 9.22
C LEU A 149 -11.11 13.81 8.22
N HIS A 150 -11.89 14.90 8.12
CA HIS A 150 -11.56 16.00 7.23
C HIS A 150 -10.37 16.79 7.78
N GLU A 151 -10.47 17.24 9.03
CA GLU A 151 -9.40 17.98 9.70
C GLU A 151 -8.14 17.12 9.87
N LEU A 152 -8.31 15.82 10.20
CA LEU A 152 -7.18 14.88 10.30
C LEU A 152 -6.45 14.73 8.97
N ARG A 153 -7.16 14.73 7.84
CA ARG A 153 -6.53 14.68 6.51
C ARG A 153 -5.69 15.91 6.24
N LEU A 154 -6.24 17.11 6.48
CA LEU A 154 -5.51 18.36 6.25
C LEU A 154 -4.23 18.42 7.07
N GLU A 155 -4.29 18.05 8.35
CA GLU A 155 -3.11 17.98 9.22
C GLU A 155 -2.06 16.98 8.70
N VAL A 156 -2.48 15.79 8.26
CA VAL A 156 -1.57 14.78 7.69
C VAL A 156 -0.96 15.28 6.37
N GLU A 157 -1.73 15.96 5.51
CA GLU A 157 -1.21 16.55 4.26
C GLU A 157 -0.16 17.64 4.54
N GLU A 158 -0.40 18.52 5.53
CA GLU A 158 0.58 19.52 5.96
C GLU A 158 1.86 18.89 6.51
N LEU A 159 1.74 17.85 7.35
CA LEU A 159 2.91 17.12 7.86
C LEU A 159 3.72 16.43 6.75
N ILE A 160 3.08 15.98 5.67
CA ILE A 160 3.79 15.43 4.49
C ILE A 160 4.58 16.54 3.81
N LEU A 161 3.98 17.70 3.61
CA LEU A 161 4.62 18.84 2.96
C LEU A 161 5.83 19.35 3.75
N ASP A 162 5.78 19.24 5.08
CA ASP A 162 6.86 19.61 5.99
C ASP A 162 7.92 18.51 6.19
N GLU A 163 7.83 17.39 5.47
CA GLU A 163 8.71 16.21 5.60
C GLU A 163 8.78 15.66 7.05
N ALA A 164 7.69 15.80 7.81
CA ALA A 164 7.62 15.33 9.18
C ALA A 164 7.49 13.80 9.25
N PRO A 165 8.02 13.13 10.29
CA PRO A 165 7.93 11.68 10.44
C PRO A 165 6.54 11.26 10.94
N ILE A 166 5.56 11.18 10.05
CA ILE A 166 4.14 10.93 10.38
C ILE A 166 3.96 9.58 11.08
N GLU A 167 4.83 8.60 10.83
CA GLU A 167 4.81 7.29 11.49
C GLU A 167 4.97 7.41 13.02
N VAL A 168 5.51 8.53 13.52
CA VAL A 168 5.64 8.82 14.95
C VAL A 168 4.29 9.13 15.63
N SER A 169 3.28 9.53 14.85
CA SER A 169 1.94 9.85 15.35
C SER A 169 1.21 8.65 15.96
N GLY A 170 1.67 7.43 15.67
CA GLY A 170 0.99 6.18 16.03
C GLY A 170 -0.06 5.74 15.00
N PHE A 171 -0.24 6.48 13.90
CA PHE A 171 -0.95 5.98 12.73
C PHE A 171 -0.05 5.05 11.92
N GLU A 172 -0.60 3.89 11.57
CA GLU A 172 0.06 2.97 10.67
C GLU A 172 -0.02 3.47 9.22
N SER A 173 0.92 3.07 8.36
CA SER A 173 1.01 3.55 6.97
C SER A 173 -0.27 3.33 6.17
N PHE A 174 -1.02 2.25 6.45
CA PHE A 174 -2.30 1.99 5.80
C PHE A 174 -3.43 2.91 6.31
N GLU A 175 -3.38 3.36 7.58
CA GLU A 175 -4.35 4.31 8.15
C GLU A 175 -4.12 5.68 7.55
N ILE A 176 -2.85 6.08 7.44
CA ILE A 176 -2.43 7.29 6.72
C ILE A 176 -2.93 7.24 5.28
N ASP A 177 -2.73 6.11 4.58
CA ASP A 177 -3.27 5.92 3.23
C ASP A 177 -4.80 6.07 3.20
N ALA A 178 -5.52 5.51 4.16
CA ALA A 178 -6.99 5.61 4.22
C ALA A 178 -7.48 7.04 4.52
N ILE A 179 -6.77 7.78 5.38
CA ILE A 179 -7.05 9.19 5.71
C ILE A 179 -6.85 10.08 4.48
N LEU A 180 -5.76 9.84 3.73
CA LEU A 180 -5.39 10.63 2.55
C LEU A 180 -6.13 10.21 1.28
N THR A 181 -6.70 9.00 1.25
CA THR A 181 -7.44 8.54 0.07
C THR A 181 -8.70 9.39 -0.08
N ASP A 182 -8.67 10.23 -1.10
CA ASP A 182 -9.75 11.13 -1.43
C ASP A 182 -10.99 10.32 -1.88
N LEU A 183 -12.02 10.25 -1.04
CA LEU A 183 -13.32 9.72 -1.45
C LEU A 183 -13.95 10.54 -2.60
N SER A 184 -13.41 11.73 -2.91
CA SER A 184 -13.84 12.57 -4.02
C SER A 184 -13.12 12.31 -5.35
N LEU A 185 -12.05 11.49 -5.38
CA LEU A 185 -11.53 10.90 -6.62
C LEU A 185 -12.34 9.66 -7.04
N GLY A 186 -13.66 9.72 -6.88
CA GLY A 186 -14.61 8.98 -7.71
C GLY A 186 -14.70 9.62 -9.11
N ALA A 187 -13.56 9.88 -9.73
CA ALA A 187 -13.48 10.50 -11.04
C ALA A 187 -13.25 9.38 -12.05
N VAL A 188 -14.28 9.15 -12.86
CA VAL A 188 -14.16 8.57 -14.20
C VAL A 188 -12.77 8.88 -14.78
N GLU A 189 -11.99 7.83 -15.08
CA GLU A 189 -10.63 8.04 -15.59
C GLU A 189 -10.68 8.83 -16.91
N GLU A 190 -10.29 10.11 -16.87
CA GLU A 190 -10.23 11.00 -18.02
C GLU A 190 -8.79 11.08 -18.57
N GLY A 191 -8.58 10.63 -19.80
CA GLY A 191 -7.30 10.73 -20.50
C GLY A 191 -7.17 9.72 -21.65
N PRO A 192 -6.21 9.91 -22.57
CA PRO A 192 -5.97 8.95 -23.66
C PRO A 192 -5.44 7.63 -23.11
N LEU A 193 -5.98 6.51 -23.61
CA LEU A 193 -5.52 5.15 -23.27
C LEU A 193 -4.80 4.46 -24.42
N ALA A 194 -4.82 5.05 -25.61
CA ALA A 194 -4.01 4.62 -26.73
C ALA A 194 -3.73 5.79 -27.71
N PRO A 195 -2.78 5.60 -28.63
CA PRO A 195 -2.46 6.62 -29.63
C PRO A 195 -3.63 6.87 -30.58
N ALA A 196 -3.74 8.10 -31.09
CA ALA A 196 -4.60 8.38 -32.24
C ALA A 196 -4.06 7.66 -33.50
N ALA A 197 -4.94 7.32 -34.44
CA ALA A 197 -4.59 6.51 -35.62
C ALA A 197 -3.50 7.11 -36.51
N ASP A 198 -3.37 8.44 -36.52
CA ASP A 198 -2.41 9.23 -37.30
C ASP A 198 -1.36 9.93 -36.43
N ALA A 199 -1.27 9.56 -35.16
CA ALA A 199 -0.31 10.15 -34.23
C ALA A 199 1.14 9.90 -34.68
N ARG A 200 1.97 10.92 -34.53
CA ARG A 200 3.43 10.81 -34.63
C ARG A 200 4.01 10.89 -33.23
N SER A 201 4.98 10.03 -32.96
CA SER A 201 5.64 10.04 -31.65
C SER A 201 6.47 11.29 -31.48
N VAL A 202 6.21 12.00 -30.39
CA VAL A 202 7.08 13.05 -29.86
C VAL A 202 8.28 12.37 -29.21
N ALA A 203 8.05 11.41 -28.31
CA ALA A 203 9.10 10.64 -27.64
C ALA A 203 9.98 9.88 -28.65
N ARG A 204 11.22 9.62 -28.24
CA ARG A 204 12.25 8.87 -28.98
C ARG A 204 12.88 7.85 -28.04
N LEU A 205 13.37 6.73 -28.59
CA LEU A 205 14.12 5.73 -27.83
C LEU A 205 15.29 6.39 -27.09
N GLY A 206 15.40 6.07 -25.80
CA GLY A 206 16.38 6.63 -24.89
C GLY A 206 15.96 7.94 -24.21
N ASP A 207 14.84 8.55 -24.57
CA ASP A 207 14.30 9.69 -23.81
C ASP A 207 13.90 9.23 -22.40
N VAL A 208 14.22 10.05 -21.40
CA VAL A 208 13.76 9.90 -20.02
C VAL A 208 12.91 11.10 -19.66
N PHE A 209 11.66 10.86 -19.27
CA PHE A 209 10.74 11.88 -18.80
C PHE A 209 10.56 11.78 -17.29
N VAL A 210 10.70 12.91 -16.60
CA VAL A 210 10.47 13.06 -15.16
C VAL A 210 9.08 13.63 -14.93
N LEU A 211 8.29 12.98 -14.06
CA LEU A 211 6.93 13.37 -13.73
C LEU A 211 6.78 13.48 -12.21
N GLY A 212 7.26 14.58 -11.63
CA GLY A 212 7.41 14.68 -10.18
C GLY A 212 8.45 13.67 -9.67
N PRO A 213 8.12 12.77 -8.72
CA PRO A 213 9.06 11.76 -8.26
C PRO A 213 9.21 10.59 -9.26
N HIS A 214 8.35 10.49 -10.27
CA HIS A 214 8.33 9.39 -11.22
C HIS A 214 9.30 9.58 -12.39
N ARG A 215 9.70 8.48 -13.01
CA ARG A 215 10.48 8.49 -14.26
C ARG A 215 9.91 7.47 -15.25
N VAL A 216 9.84 7.86 -16.51
CA VAL A 216 9.46 6.99 -17.64
C VAL A 216 10.55 7.05 -18.67
N ILE A 217 11.09 5.89 -19.07
CA ILE A 217 12.08 5.79 -20.15
C ILE A 217 11.45 5.13 -21.38
N CYS A 218 11.73 5.67 -22.56
CA CYS A 218 11.42 4.99 -23.81
C CYS A 218 12.53 3.98 -24.14
N GLY A 219 12.28 2.67 -24.02
CA GLY A 219 13.35 1.68 -24.19
C GLY A 219 12.92 0.21 -24.08
N ASP A 220 13.91 -0.70 -24.17
CA ASP A 220 13.68 -2.15 -24.07
C ASP A 220 13.92 -2.63 -22.63
N ALA A 221 12.91 -3.28 -22.04
CA ALA A 221 12.95 -3.84 -20.69
C ALA A 221 13.98 -4.97 -20.49
N ARG A 222 14.51 -5.54 -21.57
CA ARG A 222 15.57 -6.57 -21.53
C ARG A 222 16.97 -5.96 -21.50
N ASP A 223 17.10 -4.68 -21.83
CA ASP A 223 18.39 -4.00 -21.84
C ASP A 223 18.75 -3.49 -20.44
N LYS A 224 19.82 -4.07 -19.86
CA LYS A 224 20.34 -3.71 -18.55
C LYS A 224 20.79 -2.24 -18.49
N ALA A 225 21.24 -1.65 -19.61
CA ALA A 225 21.65 -0.25 -19.65
C ALA A 225 20.44 0.69 -19.54
N THR A 226 19.34 0.37 -20.22
CA THR A 226 18.05 1.08 -20.11
C THR A 226 17.54 1.06 -18.65
N LEU A 227 17.53 -0.12 -18.01
CA LEU A 227 17.17 -0.28 -16.58
C LEU A 227 18.07 0.55 -15.67
N SER A 228 19.39 0.46 -15.87
CA SER A 228 20.35 1.21 -15.05
C SER A 228 20.15 2.71 -15.16
N ARG A 229 19.86 3.23 -16.36
CA ARG A 229 19.56 4.65 -16.58
C ARG A 229 18.26 5.09 -15.90
N LEU A 230 17.20 4.30 -16.02
CA LEU A 230 15.90 4.55 -15.38
C LEU A 230 15.99 4.49 -13.85
N MET A 231 16.77 3.57 -13.30
CA MET A 231 16.87 3.37 -11.86
C MET A 231 17.83 4.35 -11.20
N ALA A 232 18.82 4.90 -11.93
CA ALA A 232 19.81 5.86 -11.42
C ALA A 232 20.46 5.48 -10.07
N GLY A 233 20.65 4.18 -9.83
CA GLY A 233 21.24 3.64 -8.59
C GLY A 233 20.21 3.25 -7.52
N ASP A 234 18.95 3.64 -7.66
CA ASP A 234 17.88 3.25 -6.75
C ASP A 234 17.47 1.78 -6.91
N ARG A 235 16.69 1.30 -5.94
CA ARG A 235 16.16 -0.07 -5.93
C ARG A 235 14.66 -0.08 -5.69
N ALA A 236 13.95 -0.87 -6.49
CA ALA A 236 12.52 -1.09 -6.33
C ALA A 236 12.23 -2.00 -5.13
N ARG A 237 11.10 -1.74 -4.45
CA ARG A 237 10.50 -2.68 -3.49
C ARG A 237 9.66 -3.74 -4.19
N PHE A 238 8.96 -3.32 -5.24
CA PHE A 238 8.02 -4.15 -5.97
C PHE A 238 8.23 -3.96 -7.48
N ILE A 239 8.50 -5.04 -8.20
CA ILE A 239 8.35 -5.09 -9.66
C ILE A 239 6.92 -5.54 -9.93
N PHE A 240 6.12 -4.69 -10.56
CA PHE A 240 4.71 -4.96 -10.80
C PHE A 240 4.34 -4.52 -12.21
N THR A 241 3.95 -5.49 -13.05
CA THR A 241 3.83 -5.24 -14.48
C THR A 241 2.81 -6.15 -15.16
N ASP A 242 2.44 -5.78 -16.38
CA ASP A 242 1.60 -6.55 -17.30
C ASP A 242 2.40 -6.84 -18.57
N GLN A 243 3.23 -7.89 -18.53
CA GLN A 243 4.06 -8.29 -19.66
C GLN A 243 3.21 -8.64 -20.91
N PRO A 244 3.77 -8.60 -22.12
CA PRO A 244 3.10 -9.18 -23.28
C PRO A 244 2.95 -10.71 -23.14
N TYR A 245 1.79 -11.24 -23.57
CA TYR A 245 1.43 -12.65 -23.35
C TYR A 245 1.81 -13.58 -24.53
N ASN A 246 2.47 -13.06 -25.56
CA ASN A 246 2.75 -13.80 -26.80
C ASN A 246 1.49 -14.38 -27.45
N VAL A 247 0.44 -13.55 -27.54
CA VAL A 247 -0.82 -13.86 -28.21
C VAL A 247 -1.13 -12.74 -29.20
N ARG A 248 -1.53 -13.10 -30.44
CA ARG A 248 -1.92 -12.12 -31.47
C ARG A 248 -3.16 -11.35 -31.05
N ILE A 249 -3.14 -10.03 -31.26
CA ILE A 249 -4.29 -9.16 -30.99
C ILE A 249 -5.39 -9.39 -32.03
N ALA A 250 -5.03 -9.52 -33.31
CA ALA A 250 -5.96 -9.85 -34.39
C ALA A 250 -6.70 -11.17 -34.14
N GLY A 251 -8.04 -11.09 -34.00
CA GLY A 251 -8.94 -12.24 -33.79
C GLY A 251 -9.32 -12.53 -32.33
N HIS A 252 -8.70 -11.86 -31.34
CA HIS A 252 -9.02 -12.03 -29.92
C HIS A 252 -9.75 -10.84 -29.27
N VAL A 253 -9.83 -9.69 -29.96
CA VAL A 253 -10.53 -8.48 -29.50
C VAL A 253 -11.75 -8.20 -30.39
N THR A 254 -12.90 -7.87 -29.79
CA THR A 254 -14.21 -7.80 -30.48
C THR A 254 -14.47 -6.53 -31.29
N SER A 255 -13.63 -5.49 -31.19
CA SER A 255 -13.84 -4.22 -31.92
C SER A 255 -12.58 -3.33 -31.94
N GLY A 256 -12.26 -2.76 -33.10
CA GLY A 256 -11.17 -1.79 -33.32
C GLY A 256 -9.99 -2.36 -34.13
N ASP A 257 -9.38 -1.53 -34.99
CA ASP A 257 -8.06 -1.79 -35.60
C ASP A 257 -6.99 -1.48 -34.54
N HIS A 258 -6.74 -2.43 -33.65
CA HIS A 258 -5.69 -2.31 -32.63
C HIS A 258 -4.33 -2.63 -33.24
N ARG A 259 -3.34 -1.75 -33.02
CA ARG A 259 -1.94 -2.06 -33.37
C ARG A 259 -1.45 -3.25 -32.54
N GLU A 260 -0.71 -4.15 -33.18
CA GLU A 260 -0.04 -5.26 -32.49
C GLU A 260 1.02 -4.73 -31.51
N PHE A 261 1.35 -5.51 -30.47
CA PHE A 261 2.42 -5.17 -29.54
C PHE A 261 3.77 -5.16 -30.28
N SER A 262 4.69 -4.30 -29.84
CA SER A 262 6.03 -4.18 -30.43
C SER A 262 6.85 -5.49 -30.38
N MET A 263 6.52 -6.38 -29.43
CA MET A 263 7.15 -7.69 -29.25
C MET A 263 6.24 -8.64 -28.47
N ALA A 264 6.43 -9.95 -28.64
CA ALA A 264 5.65 -11.00 -28.00
C ALA A 264 4.13 -10.81 -28.24
N SER A 265 3.77 -10.68 -29.52
CA SER A 265 2.40 -10.63 -30.04
C SER A 265 2.01 -11.92 -30.76
N GLY A 266 2.56 -13.08 -30.34
CA GLY A 266 2.23 -14.40 -30.87
C GLY A 266 3.13 -14.88 -32.01
N GLU A 267 4.29 -14.25 -32.19
CA GLU A 267 5.35 -14.65 -33.10
C GLU A 267 6.37 -15.61 -32.47
N MET A 268 6.46 -15.67 -31.13
CA MET A 268 7.49 -16.45 -30.44
C MET A 268 7.05 -17.90 -30.21
N THR A 269 7.99 -18.84 -30.32
CA THR A 269 7.84 -20.21 -29.78
C THR A 269 7.89 -20.19 -28.25
N ASP A 270 7.45 -21.27 -27.60
CA ASP A 270 7.50 -21.40 -26.13
C ASP A 270 8.92 -21.17 -25.57
N THR A 271 9.94 -21.68 -26.26
CA THR A 271 11.36 -21.47 -25.89
C THR A 271 11.77 -20.01 -26.01
N GLN A 272 11.45 -19.36 -27.13
CA GLN A 272 11.75 -17.94 -27.33
C GLN A 272 11.02 -17.05 -26.32
N PHE A 273 9.77 -17.39 -26.00
CA PHE A 273 9.01 -16.66 -25.00
C PHE A 273 9.57 -16.86 -23.59
N ARG A 274 10.08 -18.06 -23.26
CA ARG A 274 10.81 -18.31 -22.01
C ARG A 274 12.11 -17.50 -21.93
N GLU A 275 12.88 -17.42 -23.02
CA GLU A 275 14.09 -16.59 -23.06
C GLU A 275 13.77 -15.09 -22.97
N PHE A 276 12.69 -14.65 -23.62
CA PHE A 276 12.16 -13.30 -23.46
C PHE A 276 11.84 -13.01 -21.99
N ASN A 277 11.07 -13.89 -21.34
CA ASN A 277 10.72 -13.76 -19.93
C ASN A 277 11.95 -13.72 -19.03
N LYS A 278 12.91 -14.62 -19.26
CA LYS A 278 14.16 -14.66 -18.52
C LYS A 278 14.95 -13.36 -18.67
N GLY A 279 15.08 -12.83 -19.88
CA GLY A 279 15.87 -11.63 -20.17
C GLY A 279 15.38 -10.39 -19.43
N TRP A 280 14.06 -10.11 -19.46
CA TRP A 280 13.53 -8.94 -18.75
C TRP A 280 13.47 -9.15 -17.23
N ILE A 281 13.16 -10.37 -16.76
CA ILE A 281 13.16 -10.69 -15.32
C ILE A 281 14.57 -10.51 -14.75
N GLU A 282 15.59 -11.04 -15.43
CA GLU A 282 16.98 -10.92 -15.00
C GLU A 282 17.41 -9.44 -14.92
N ALA A 283 17.17 -8.66 -15.98
CA ALA A 283 17.49 -7.24 -16.01
C ALA A 283 16.76 -6.44 -14.91
N SER A 284 15.50 -6.76 -14.62
CA SER A 284 14.70 -6.05 -13.61
C SER A 284 15.08 -6.45 -12.18
N VAL A 285 15.32 -7.74 -11.92
CA VAL A 285 15.63 -8.27 -10.58
C VAL A 285 16.97 -7.75 -10.04
N GLU A 286 17.92 -7.36 -10.90
CA GLU A 286 19.15 -6.67 -10.48
C GLU A 286 18.89 -5.39 -9.69
N HIS A 287 17.77 -4.71 -9.99
CA HIS A 287 17.32 -3.47 -9.36
C HIS A 287 16.26 -3.67 -8.26
N LEU A 288 15.86 -4.91 -7.98
CA LEU A 288 14.99 -5.24 -6.85
C LEU A 288 15.80 -5.33 -5.55
N CYS A 289 15.31 -4.76 -4.45
CA CYS A 289 15.94 -4.90 -3.14
C CYS A 289 15.81 -6.33 -2.58
N GLU A 290 16.66 -6.72 -1.63
CA GLU A 290 16.47 -7.96 -0.85
C GLU A 290 15.11 -7.96 -0.14
N GLY A 291 14.39 -9.08 -0.20
CA GLY A 291 13.01 -9.18 0.29
C GLY A 291 11.97 -8.50 -0.59
N GLY A 292 12.39 -7.81 -1.67
CA GLY A 292 11.50 -7.25 -2.67
C GLY A 292 10.72 -8.33 -3.42
N VAL A 293 9.58 -7.94 -3.99
CA VAL A 293 8.66 -8.85 -4.68
C VAL A 293 8.66 -8.53 -6.17
N LEU A 294 8.51 -9.55 -7.01
CA LEU A 294 8.23 -9.45 -8.43
C LEU A 294 6.87 -10.10 -8.71
N GLY A 295 6.01 -9.39 -9.43
CA GLY A 295 4.74 -9.89 -9.92
C GLY A 295 4.50 -9.41 -11.35
N THR A 296 4.11 -10.32 -12.22
CA THR A 296 3.67 -10.00 -13.59
C THR A 296 2.35 -10.67 -13.89
N PHE A 297 1.40 -9.92 -14.47
CA PHE A 297 0.18 -10.53 -14.96
C PHE A 297 0.49 -11.46 -16.14
N ILE A 298 -0.26 -12.56 -16.24
CA ILE A 298 -0.16 -13.54 -17.32
C ILE A 298 -1.46 -14.33 -17.43
N ASP A 299 -1.71 -14.94 -18.59
CA ASP A 299 -2.76 -15.94 -18.73
C ASP A 299 -2.27 -17.33 -18.24
N TRP A 300 -3.19 -18.30 -18.20
CA TRP A 300 -2.86 -19.66 -17.76
C TRP A 300 -1.85 -20.38 -18.67
N ARG A 301 -1.68 -19.95 -19.92
CA ARG A 301 -0.74 -20.57 -20.89
C ARG A 301 0.67 -20.12 -20.60
N GLY A 302 0.86 -18.83 -20.33
CA GLY A 302 2.17 -18.25 -20.06
C GLY A 302 2.71 -18.54 -18.65
N LEU A 303 1.86 -18.95 -17.69
CA LEU A 303 2.26 -19.18 -16.30
C LEU A 303 3.51 -20.07 -16.17
N GLY A 304 3.55 -21.21 -16.87
CA GLY A 304 4.68 -22.14 -16.80
C GLY A 304 5.99 -21.51 -17.31
N SER A 305 5.92 -20.67 -18.35
CA SER A 305 7.07 -19.96 -18.90
C SER A 305 7.61 -18.92 -17.93
N VAL A 306 6.72 -18.10 -17.34
CA VAL A 306 7.08 -17.07 -16.35
C VAL A 306 7.67 -17.69 -15.10
N THR A 307 7.04 -18.72 -14.52
CA THR A 307 7.55 -19.40 -13.32
C THR A 307 8.93 -19.99 -13.57
N ALA A 308 9.12 -20.71 -14.68
CA ALA A 308 10.42 -21.30 -15.00
C ALA A 308 11.51 -20.24 -15.25
N ALA A 309 11.16 -19.09 -15.83
CA ALA A 309 12.10 -17.98 -16.04
C ALA A 309 12.48 -17.30 -14.71
N ALA A 310 11.51 -17.09 -13.82
CA ALA A 310 11.73 -16.50 -12.51
C ALA A 310 12.62 -17.39 -11.61
N GLU A 311 12.37 -18.70 -11.60
CA GLU A 311 13.18 -19.67 -10.86
C GLU A 311 14.62 -19.74 -11.38
N ASP A 312 14.83 -19.70 -12.71
CA ASP A 312 16.16 -19.64 -13.35
C ASP A 312 16.98 -18.42 -12.91
N VAL A 313 16.32 -17.28 -12.64
CA VAL A 313 16.94 -16.03 -12.18
C VAL A 313 17.19 -16.04 -10.66
N GLY A 314 16.67 -17.03 -9.94
CA GLY A 314 16.91 -17.22 -8.51
C GLY A 314 15.95 -16.47 -7.57
N VAL A 315 14.79 -16.03 -8.07
CA VAL A 315 13.70 -15.57 -7.21
C VAL A 315 12.77 -16.74 -6.86
N SER A 316 12.25 -16.77 -5.64
CA SER A 316 11.45 -17.90 -5.15
C SER A 316 9.96 -17.57 -5.17
N GLN A 317 9.12 -18.49 -5.65
CA GLN A 317 7.68 -18.26 -5.68
C GLN A 317 7.11 -18.11 -4.26
N LEU A 318 6.40 -17.00 -4.04
CA LEU A 318 5.80 -16.60 -2.78
C LEU A 318 4.30 -16.94 -2.74
N ASN A 319 3.58 -16.64 -3.82
CA ASN A 319 2.14 -16.86 -3.92
C ASN A 319 1.70 -16.88 -5.39
N LEU A 320 0.44 -17.23 -5.63
CA LEU A 320 -0.24 -17.06 -6.91
C LEU A 320 -1.55 -16.32 -6.67
N ILE A 321 -1.63 -15.10 -7.20
CA ILE A 321 -2.84 -14.31 -7.20
C ILE A 321 -3.66 -14.67 -8.44
N VAL A 322 -4.97 -14.80 -8.25
CA VAL A 322 -5.96 -14.97 -9.32
C VAL A 322 -6.81 -13.71 -9.39
N TRP A 323 -6.71 -12.96 -10.48
CA TRP A 323 -7.65 -11.91 -10.78
C TRP A 323 -8.87 -12.53 -11.46
N ALA A 324 -9.95 -12.70 -10.70
CA ALA A 324 -11.27 -13.06 -11.21
C ALA A 324 -11.97 -11.83 -11.80
N LYS A 325 -12.23 -11.90 -13.10
CA LYS A 325 -12.95 -10.87 -13.85
C LYS A 325 -14.45 -11.04 -13.61
N THR A 326 -15.20 -9.94 -13.53
CA THR A 326 -16.67 -9.98 -13.44
C THR A 326 -17.33 -10.67 -14.63
N ASN A 327 -16.70 -10.64 -15.81
CA ASN A 327 -17.20 -11.28 -17.04
C ASN A 327 -16.10 -12.09 -17.72
N ALA A 328 -16.48 -13.22 -18.32
CA ALA A 328 -15.57 -14.04 -19.12
C ALA A 328 -15.30 -13.40 -20.50
N GLY A 329 -14.07 -13.54 -20.99
CA GLY A 329 -13.66 -13.11 -22.33
C GLY A 329 -14.29 -13.95 -23.45
N MET A 330 -13.86 -13.73 -24.69
CA MET A 330 -14.35 -14.49 -25.84
C MET A 330 -13.87 -15.95 -25.82
N GLY A 331 -14.67 -16.87 -26.40
CA GLY A 331 -14.35 -18.30 -26.50
C GLY A 331 -15.60 -19.17 -26.65
N SER A 332 -15.44 -20.38 -27.20
CA SER A 332 -16.55 -21.30 -27.50
C SER A 332 -16.68 -22.49 -26.55
N LEU A 333 -15.57 -22.96 -25.95
CA LEU A 333 -15.58 -24.07 -24.98
C LEU A 333 -15.67 -23.55 -23.53
N TYR A 334 -14.53 -23.21 -22.93
CA TYR A 334 -14.45 -22.57 -21.62
C TYR A 334 -13.86 -21.18 -21.80
N ARG A 335 -14.66 -20.17 -21.48
CA ARG A 335 -14.28 -18.77 -21.62
C ARG A 335 -13.45 -18.36 -20.41
N SER A 336 -12.25 -17.79 -20.66
CA SER A 336 -11.40 -17.36 -19.55
C SER A 336 -12.04 -16.18 -18.81
N GLN A 337 -12.24 -16.35 -17.51
CA GLN A 337 -12.75 -15.32 -16.61
C GLN A 337 -11.69 -14.91 -15.56
N HIS A 338 -10.43 -15.25 -15.82
CA HIS A 338 -9.37 -14.87 -14.91
C HIS A 338 -8.08 -14.54 -15.65
N GLU A 339 -7.24 -13.79 -14.95
CA GLU A 339 -5.81 -13.69 -15.20
C GLU A 339 -5.07 -14.08 -13.94
N LEU A 340 -3.80 -14.42 -14.10
CA LEU A 340 -2.94 -14.90 -13.04
C LEU A 340 -1.84 -13.88 -12.79
N LEU A 341 -1.40 -13.80 -11.55
CA LEU A 341 -0.28 -12.96 -11.11
C LEU A 341 0.56 -13.79 -10.13
N PRO A 342 1.52 -14.59 -10.63
CA PRO A 342 2.49 -15.24 -9.76
C PRO A 342 3.36 -14.19 -9.08
N LEU A 343 3.58 -14.34 -7.77
CA LEU A 343 4.46 -13.48 -6.98
C LEU A 343 5.74 -14.24 -6.62
N PHE A 344 6.89 -13.59 -6.79
CA PHE A 344 8.20 -14.13 -6.48
C PHE A 344 8.95 -13.19 -5.54
N LYS A 345 9.73 -13.73 -4.61
CA LYS A 345 10.53 -12.95 -3.65
C LYS A 345 12.01 -13.07 -3.99
N LYS A 346 12.72 -11.95 -3.94
CA LYS A 346 14.18 -11.90 -4.04
C LYS A 346 14.83 -12.21 -2.69
N GLY A 347 15.73 -13.18 -2.70
CA GLY A 347 16.58 -13.52 -1.56
C GLY A 347 15.81 -14.01 -0.32
N VAL A 348 16.49 -13.99 0.83
CA VAL A 348 15.98 -14.59 2.08
C VAL A 348 15.36 -13.57 3.04
N ALA A 349 15.61 -12.28 2.85
CA ALA A 349 15.05 -11.24 3.70
C ALA A 349 13.51 -11.27 3.73
N PRO A 350 12.88 -10.82 4.82
CA PRO A 350 11.42 -10.70 4.89
C PRO A 350 10.89 -9.79 3.78
N HIS A 351 9.75 -10.17 3.20
CA HIS A 351 9.01 -9.29 2.31
C HIS A 351 8.12 -8.36 3.13
N LYS A 352 7.76 -7.23 2.53
CA LYS A 352 6.74 -6.34 3.08
C LYS A 352 5.38 -7.02 3.00
N ASN A 353 4.65 -7.02 4.11
CA ASN A 353 3.32 -7.59 4.21
C ASN A 353 2.42 -6.62 4.97
N ASN A 354 1.79 -5.69 4.25
CA ASN A 354 0.86 -4.73 4.84
C ASN A 354 -0.55 -5.32 5.04
N ILE A 355 -0.80 -6.56 4.59
CA ILE A 355 -2.04 -7.30 4.87
C ILE A 355 -2.03 -7.76 6.34
N ASP A 356 -0.94 -8.35 6.81
CA ASP A 356 -0.72 -8.78 8.21
C ASP A 356 -1.96 -9.42 8.88
N LEU A 357 -2.63 -10.32 8.17
CA LEU A 357 -3.87 -11.00 8.60
C LEU A 357 -5.01 -10.04 9.03
N GLY A 358 -5.05 -8.84 8.47
CA GLY A 358 -6.03 -7.82 8.82
C GLY A 358 -5.82 -7.19 10.20
N ARG A 359 -4.72 -7.51 10.91
CA ARG A 359 -4.39 -6.87 12.21
C ARG A 359 -4.34 -5.35 12.09
N LYS A 360 -3.88 -4.91 10.93
CA LYS A 360 -3.70 -3.54 10.49
C LYS A 360 -4.81 -3.13 9.51
N GLY A 361 -6.06 -3.53 9.76
CA GLY A 361 -7.24 -3.10 8.99
C GLY A 361 -7.34 -3.56 7.52
N ARG A 362 -6.24 -4.04 6.92
CA ARG A 362 -6.17 -4.49 5.53
C ARG A 362 -6.33 -6.01 5.44
N TRP A 363 -7.50 -6.46 5.02
CA TRP A 363 -7.75 -7.88 4.77
C TRP A 363 -7.78 -8.16 3.28
N ARG A 364 -6.96 -9.11 2.83
CA ARG A 364 -6.80 -9.46 1.40
C ARG A 364 -6.63 -10.96 1.27
N SER A 365 -7.19 -11.51 0.20
CA SER A 365 -6.99 -12.90 -0.21
C SER A 365 -6.23 -12.95 -1.53
N ASN A 366 -5.76 -14.14 -1.94
CA ASN A 366 -5.15 -14.33 -3.24
C ASN A 366 -6.15 -14.41 -4.40
N LEU A 367 -7.45 -14.23 -4.15
CA LEU A 367 -8.48 -14.06 -5.16
C LEU A 367 -8.90 -12.59 -5.21
N TRP A 368 -8.53 -11.90 -6.28
CA TRP A 368 -8.89 -10.51 -6.52
C TRP A 368 -10.08 -10.45 -7.46
N THR A 369 -11.17 -9.82 -7.05
CA THR A 369 -12.36 -9.68 -7.90
C THR A 369 -12.49 -8.23 -8.35
N PHE A 370 -12.17 -7.98 -9.61
CA PHE A 370 -12.24 -6.65 -10.23
C PHE A 370 -12.83 -6.76 -11.64
N PRO A 371 -13.50 -5.72 -12.16
CA PRO A 371 -14.10 -5.78 -13.48
C PRO A 371 -13.05 -6.00 -14.56
N GLY A 372 -13.31 -6.96 -15.43
CA GLY A 372 -12.52 -7.13 -16.65
C GLY A 372 -12.87 -6.07 -17.68
N ALA A 373 -12.04 -5.99 -18.71
CA ALA A 373 -12.22 -5.05 -19.80
C ALA A 373 -13.59 -5.23 -20.51
N SER A 374 -14.11 -6.46 -20.65
CA SER A 374 -15.42 -6.72 -21.28
C SER A 374 -16.66 -6.25 -20.49
N THR A 375 -16.51 -5.54 -19.37
CA THR A 375 -17.62 -5.14 -18.49
C THR A 375 -18.20 -3.80 -18.88
N VAL A 376 -19.51 -3.73 -19.14
CA VAL A 376 -20.19 -2.47 -19.51
C VAL A 376 -19.98 -1.39 -18.44
N GLY A 377 -19.33 -0.28 -18.80
CA GLY A 377 -19.05 0.87 -17.95
C GLY A 377 -17.77 0.79 -17.11
N SER A 378 -16.92 -0.23 -17.26
CA SER A 378 -15.64 -0.28 -16.53
C SER A 378 -14.57 0.59 -17.19
N ASP A 379 -13.60 1.09 -16.40
CA ASP A 379 -12.45 1.84 -16.92
C ASP A 379 -11.64 1.01 -17.94
N ALA A 380 -11.57 -0.31 -17.72
CA ALA A 380 -10.98 -1.26 -18.66
C ALA A 380 -11.79 -1.42 -19.97
N GLN A 381 -13.11 -1.21 -19.97
CA GLN A 381 -13.93 -1.20 -21.18
C GLN A 381 -13.80 0.09 -21.99
N ARG A 382 -13.71 1.24 -21.31
CA ARG A 382 -13.37 2.51 -21.97
C ARG A 382 -11.97 2.43 -22.59
N GLY A 383 -11.05 1.74 -21.92
CA GLY A 383 -9.75 1.35 -22.45
C GLY A 383 -9.83 0.43 -23.68
N LEU A 384 -10.70 -0.59 -23.70
CA LEU A 384 -10.83 -1.55 -24.82
C LEU A 384 -11.20 -0.96 -26.18
N GLN A 385 -11.77 0.24 -26.23
CA GLN A 385 -11.99 0.92 -27.51
C GLN A 385 -10.68 1.38 -28.16
N HIS A 386 -9.58 1.41 -27.40
CA HIS A 386 -8.32 2.05 -27.76
C HIS A 386 -7.07 1.18 -27.46
N HIS A 387 -7.03 0.43 -26.34
CA HIS A 387 -5.96 -0.49 -25.96
C HIS A 387 -6.52 -1.85 -25.51
N PRO A 388 -5.96 -2.99 -25.95
CA PRO A 388 -6.54 -4.32 -25.74
C PRO A 388 -6.55 -4.80 -24.27
N THR A 389 -5.68 -4.29 -23.39
CA THR A 389 -5.49 -4.81 -22.01
C THR A 389 -5.23 -3.73 -20.94
N VAL A 390 -6.14 -2.78 -20.71
CA VAL A 390 -5.98 -1.84 -19.57
C VAL A 390 -6.38 -2.53 -18.25
N LYS A 391 -5.46 -2.58 -17.28
CA LYS A 391 -5.75 -3.06 -15.91
C LYS A 391 -6.48 -1.98 -15.09
N PRO A 392 -7.49 -2.32 -14.29
CA PRO A 392 -8.17 -1.36 -13.42
C PRO A 392 -7.19 -0.72 -12.42
N VAL A 393 -7.10 0.62 -12.38
CA VAL A 393 -6.16 1.34 -11.50
C VAL A 393 -6.42 1.00 -10.03
N ALA A 394 -7.69 0.93 -9.59
CA ALA A 394 -8.03 0.57 -8.21
C ALA A 394 -7.44 -0.80 -7.77
N MET A 395 -7.40 -1.78 -8.68
CA MET A 395 -6.77 -3.08 -8.39
C MET A 395 -5.26 -2.92 -8.19
N LEU A 396 -4.61 -2.12 -9.04
CA LEU A 396 -3.19 -1.84 -8.94
C LEU A 396 -2.89 -1.07 -7.64
N GLU A 397 -3.67 -0.05 -7.31
CA GLU A 397 -3.50 0.70 -6.07
C GLU A 397 -3.60 -0.19 -4.82
N GLU A 398 -4.54 -1.14 -4.79
CA GLU A 398 -4.62 -2.12 -3.69
C GLU A 398 -3.37 -3.00 -3.64
N ALA A 399 -2.90 -3.51 -4.78
CA ALA A 399 -1.69 -4.33 -4.86
C ALA A 399 -0.44 -3.57 -4.40
N LEU A 400 -0.29 -2.30 -4.77
CA LEU A 400 0.82 -1.47 -4.33
C LEU A 400 0.79 -1.29 -2.80
N ARG A 401 -0.37 -0.96 -2.23
CA ARG A 401 -0.51 -0.79 -0.77
C ARG A 401 -0.26 -2.09 0.02
N ASP A 402 -0.52 -3.25 -0.58
CA ASP A 402 -0.31 -4.56 0.06
C ASP A 402 1.19 -4.88 0.29
N LEU A 403 2.07 -4.42 -0.61
CA LEU A 403 3.48 -4.84 -0.69
C LEU A 403 4.50 -3.69 -0.61
N THR A 404 4.05 -2.43 -0.46
CA THR A 404 4.91 -1.25 -0.39
C THR A 404 4.37 -0.20 0.59
N ASP A 405 5.28 0.61 1.14
CA ASP A 405 4.95 1.85 1.85
C ASP A 405 4.99 3.08 0.94
N ARG A 406 4.51 4.22 1.45
CA ARG A 406 4.66 5.51 0.77
C ARG A 406 6.13 5.85 0.53
N GLY A 407 6.41 6.49 -0.59
CA GLY A 407 7.76 6.81 -1.03
C GLY A 407 8.57 5.64 -1.58
N GLU A 408 8.13 4.38 -1.42
CA GLU A 408 8.84 3.24 -1.99
C GLU A 408 8.64 3.13 -3.51
N ILE A 409 9.67 2.58 -4.16
CA ILE A 409 9.72 2.47 -5.62
C ILE A 409 9.01 1.21 -6.11
N VAL A 410 8.16 1.40 -7.12
CA VAL A 410 7.51 0.37 -7.93
C VAL A 410 8.09 0.44 -9.34
N LEU A 411 8.71 -0.64 -9.79
CA LEU A 411 9.24 -0.76 -11.14
C LEU A 411 8.22 -1.46 -12.04
N ASP A 412 7.86 -0.82 -13.16
CA ASP A 412 7.01 -1.41 -14.20
C ASP A 412 7.78 -1.49 -15.53
N PRO A 413 8.35 -2.66 -15.89
CA PRO A 413 9.12 -2.81 -17.13
C PRO A 413 8.25 -2.80 -18.41
N PHE A 414 6.92 -2.87 -18.30
CA PHE A 414 5.99 -2.85 -19.43
C PHE A 414 4.83 -1.90 -19.10
N LEU A 415 5.13 -0.60 -19.08
CA LEU A 415 4.24 0.42 -18.54
C LEU A 415 2.96 0.60 -19.36
N GLY A 416 2.99 0.30 -20.67
CA GLY A 416 1.82 0.30 -21.55
C GLY A 416 1.12 1.66 -21.59
N SER A 417 -0.12 1.71 -21.09
CA SER A 417 -0.90 2.95 -21.00
C SER A 417 -0.66 3.76 -19.71
N GLY A 418 0.24 3.33 -18.83
CA GLY A 418 0.62 4.05 -17.61
C GLY A 418 -0.29 3.83 -16.41
N SER A 419 -1.09 2.76 -16.36
CA SER A 419 -1.99 2.52 -15.22
C SER A 419 -1.23 2.35 -13.89
N THR A 420 -0.06 1.71 -13.89
CA THR A 420 0.79 1.58 -12.69
C THR A 420 1.34 2.93 -12.23
N LEU A 421 1.66 3.84 -13.17
CA LEU A 421 2.09 5.21 -12.86
C LEU A 421 0.98 5.99 -12.14
N ILE A 422 -0.25 5.95 -12.68
CA ILE A 422 -1.41 6.61 -12.05
C ILE A 422 -1.71 6.01 -10.67
N ALA A 423 -1.64 4.68 -10.54
CA ALA A 423 -1.83 4.01 -9.25
C ALA A 423 -0.77 4.40 -8.23
N ALA A 424 0.50 4.48 -8.63
CA ALA A 424 1.60 4.87 -7.75
C ALA A 424 1.42 6.30 -7.27
N GLU A 425 1.12 7.24 -8.17
CA GLU A 425 0.85 8.64 -7.83
C GLU A 425 -0.30 8.78 -6.81
N LYS A 426 -1.46 8.16 -7.10
CA LYS A 426 -2.63 8.20 -6.19
C LYS A 426 -2.38 7.58 -4.82
N THR A 427 -1.39 6.70 -4.72
CA THR A 427 -1.02 6.03 -3.47
C THR A 427 0.23 6.63 -2.82
N GLY A 428 0.85 7.66 -3.40
CA GLY A 428 2.09 8.23 -2.88
C GLY A 428 3.29 7.25 -2.93
N ARG A 429 3.30 6.31 -3.88
CA ARG A 429 4.45 5.46 -4.22
C ARG A 429 5.17 6.07 -5.43
N ILE A 430 6.41 5.63 -5.71
CA ILE A 430 7.18 6.14 -6.84
C ILE A 430 7.20 5.10 -7.96
N CYS A 431 6.50 5.35 -9.07
CA CYS A 431 6.65 4.55 -10.28
C CYS A 431 7.91 4.94 -11.08
N LEU A 432 8.74 3.95 -11.39
CA LEU A 432 9.77 4.01 -12.43
C LEU A 432 9.37 3.01 -13.52
N GLY A 433 9.16 3.47 -14.76
CA GLY A 433 8.59 2.60 -15.79
C GLY A 433 9.27 2.69 -17.16
N ILE A 434 9.09 1.63 -17.93
CA ILE A 434 9.65 1.47 -19.28
C ILE A 434 8.51 1.23 -20.26
N GLU A 435 8.55 1.90 -21.39
CA GLU A 435 7.69 1.60 -22.53
C GLU A 435 8.51 1.65 -23.82
N ILE A 436 8.41 0.62 -24.65
CA ILE A 436 9.24 0.47 -25.85
C ILE A 436 8.66 1.21 -27.05
N ASP A 437 7.34 1.35 -27.15
CA ASP A 437 6.69 2.11 -28.22
C ASP A 437 6.66 3.60 -27.86
N PRO A 438 7.38 4.47 -28.59
CA PRO A 438 7.38 5.90 -28.32
C PRO A 438 5.98 6.55 -28.39
N LEU A 439 5.05 6.00 -29.18
CA LEU A 439 3.68 6.49 -29.20
C LEU A 439 2.93 6.22 -27.88
N TYR A 440 3.20 5.08 -27.24
CA TYR A 440 2.62 4.78 -25.93
C TYR A 440 3.28 5.61 -24.82
N VAL A 441 4.58 5.93 -24.93
CA VAL A 441 5.20 6.92 -24.05
C VAL A 441 4.42 8.23 -24.11
N ASP A 442 4.15 8.78 -25.30
CA ASP A 442 3.38 10.02 -25.39
C ASP A 442 1.96 9.89 -24.79
N VAL A 443 1.30 8.74 -24.95
CA VAL A 443 0.00 8.45 -24.32
C VAL A 443 0.11 8.52 -22.80
N ILE A 444 1.13 7.88 -22.22
CA ILE A 444 1.40 7.90 -20.78
C ILE A 444 1.56 9.35 -20.30
N LEU A 445 2.38 10.15 -20.98
CA LEU A 445 2.65 11.53 -20.56
C LEU A 445 1.40 12.42 -20.65
N ARG A 446 0.61 12.29 -21.73
CA ARG A 446 -0.66 13.03 -21.88
C ARG A 446 -1.71 12.58 -20.87
N ARG A 447 -1.81 11.27 -20.60
CA ARG A 447 -2.71 10.72 -19.59
C ARG A 447 -2.35 11.22 -18.20
N PHE A 448 -1.07 11.20 -17.83
CA PHE A 448 -0.61 11.71 -16.55
C PHE A 448 -0.94 13.21 -16.40
N ALA A 449 -0.66 14.02 -17.42
CA ALA A 449 -1.00 15.44 -17.38
C ALA A 449 -2.52 15.69 -17.24
N SER A 450 -3.34 14.90 -17.93
CA SER A 450 -4.81 14.99 -17.84
C SER A 450 -5.35 14.61 -16.46
N VAL A 451 -4.88 13.51 -15.89
CA VAL A 451 -5.40 12.96 -14.62
C VAL A 451 -4.84 13.67 -13.40
N ILE A 452 -3.55 14.05 -13.43
CA ILE A 452 -2.81 14.57 -12.28
C ILE A 452 -2.61 16.09 -12.36
N GLY A 453 -2.73 16.70 -13.53
CA GLY A 453 -2.55 18.14 -13.72
C GLY A 453 -1.09 18.60 -13.70
N ARG A 454 -0.12 17.66 -13.77
CA ARG A 454 1.32 17.97 -13.81
C ARG A 454 1.93 17.57 -15.15
N GLN A 455 2.79 18.43 -15.70
CA GLN A 455 3.48 18.18 -16.97
C GLN A 455 4.74 17.33 -16.75
N ALA A 456 5.00 16.43 -17.71
CA ALA A 456 6.26 15.71 -17.78
C ALA A 456 7.38 16.62 -18.29
N VAL A 457 8.61 16.39 -17.83
CA VAL A 457 9.80 17.13 -18.24
C VAL A 457 10.82 16.16 -18.84
N LEU A 458 11.38 16.49 -20.00
CA LEU A 458 12.47 15.72 -20.58
C LEU A 458 13.75 15.94 -19.77
N GLU A 459 14.31 14.88 -19.20
CA GLU A 459 15.45 14.93 -18.28
C GLU A 459 16.69 15.59 -18.90
N GLU A 460 16.94 15.34 -20.19
CA GLU A 460 18.12 15.85 -20.89
C GLU A 460 18.12 17.37 -21.06
N THR A 461 16.96 17.96 -21.36
CA THR A 461 16.85 19.39 -21.70
C THR A 461 16.17 20.22 -20.61
N GLY A 462 15.46 19.59 -19.67
CA GLY A 462 14.62 20.27 -18.69
C GLY A 462 13.36 20.89 -19.28
N GLU A 463 13.03 20.61 -20.55
CA GLU A 463 11.84 21.14 -21.22
C GLU A 463 10.58 20.37 -20.84
N ALA A 464 9.47 21.07 -20.67
CA ALA A 464 8.15 20.43 -20.55
C ALA A 464 7.79 19.67 -21.84
N PHE A 465 7.05 18.56 -21.72
CA PHE A 465 6.69 17.70 -22.85
C PHE A 465 6.01 18.45 -24.00
N SER A 466 5.15 19.44 -23.70
CA SER A 466 4.52 20.29 -24.71
C SER A 466 5.54 21.12 -25.51
N ALA A 467 6.59 21.63 -24.87
CA ALA A 467 7.66 22.36 -25.55
C ALA A 467 8.53 21.42 -26.41
N VAL A 468 8.76 20.19 -25.93
CA VAL A 468 9.45 19.14 -26.72
C VAL A 468 8.64 18.78 -27.97
N GLU A 469 7.31 18.67 -27.83
CA GLU A 469 6.38 18.43 -28.94
C GLU A 469 6.46 19.54 -29.99
N GLU A 470 6.35 20.81 -29.58
CA GLU A 470 6.47 21.97 -30.48
C GLU A 470 7.82 22.00 -31.20
N ARG A 471 8.92 21.83 -30.46
CA ARG A 471 10.27 21.85 -31.04
C ARG A 471 10.48 20.72 -32.04
N ARG A 472 10.12 19.48 -31.69
CA ARG A 472 10.28 18.32 -32.58
C ARG A 472 9.34 18.37 -33.79
N ALA A 473 8.18 19.03 -33.66
CA ALA A 473 7.31 19.32 -34.80
C ALA A 473 7.97 20.29 -35.79
N CYS A 474 8.62 21.36 -35.31
CA CYS A 474 9.38 22.30 -36.14
C CYS A 474 10.57 21.64 -36.87
N GLU A 475 11.36 20.82 -36.16
CA GLU A 475 12.48 20.05 -36.74
C GLU A 475 12.03 19.20 -37.95
N THR A 476 10.83 18.61 -37.85
CA THR A 476 10.26 17.75 -38.90
C THR A 476 9.82 18.54 -40.13
N ILE A 477 9.48 19.82 -39.97
CA ILE A 477 9.06 20.72 -41.06
C ILE A 477 10.29 21.24 -41.82
N GLU A 478 11.35 21.62 -41.11
CA GLU A 478 12.59 22.15 -41.71
C GLU A 478 13.40 21.09 -42.48
N GLY A 479 13.28 19.80 -42.11
CA GLY A 479 13.94 18.69 -42.79
C GLY A 479 13.31 18.24 -44.12
N ARG A 480 12.22 18.86 -44.58
CA ARG A 480 11.61 18.58 -45.90
C ARG A 480 12.19 19.53 -46.95
N GLU A 481 13.27 19.14 -47.63
CA GLU A 481 13.64 19.79 -48.90
C GLU A 481 12.48 19.68 -49.91
N PRO A 482 12.15 20.73 -50.67
CA PRO A 482 11.10 20.66 -51.67
C PRO A 482 11.51 19.71 -52.79
N LEU A 483 10.70 18.67 -53.00
CA LEU A 483 10.78 17.79 -54.17
C LEU A 483 10.81 18.64 -55.45
N ASN A 484 11.93 18.58 -56.16
CA ASN A 484 12.10 19.16 -57.49
C ASN A 484 10.90 18.81 -58.38
N ALA A 485 10.19 19.84 -58.83
CA ALA A 485 9.14 19.70 -59.84
C ALA A 485 9.77 19.17 -61.14
N PRO A 486 9.14 18.21 -61.83
CA PRO A 486 9.66 17.70 -63.09
C PRO A 486 9.60 18.79 -64.16
N ALA A 487 10.73 19.02 -64.83
CA ALA A 487 10.83 19.89 -65.99
C ALA A 487 9.85 19.44 -67.07
N LEU A 488 8.92 20.32 -67.46
CA LEU A 488 8.07 20.12 -68.63
C LEU A 488 8.96 20.04 -69.87
N ALA A 489 8.81 18.95 -70.61
CA ALA A 489 9.37 18.76 -71.93
C ALA A 489 8.79 19.82 -72.88
N ASP A 490 9.68 20.64 -73.43
CA ASP A 490 9.36 21.60 -74.48
C ASP A 490 9.13 20.81 -75.79
N LYS A 491 7.92 20.94 -76.34
CA LYS A 491 7.59 20.53 -77.70
C LYS A 491 7.61 21.80 -78.56
N THR A 492 8.67 21.95 -79.35
CA THR A 492 8.60 22.47 -80.73
C THR A 492 9.77 21.98 -81.53
#